data_AF-A0A3B8J7I0-F1
#
_entry.id   AF-A0A3B8J7I0-F1
#
_cell.length_a   1.000
_cell.length_b   1.000
_cell.length_c   1.000
_cell.angle_alpha   90.00
_cell.angle_beta   90.00
_cell.angle_gamma   90.00
#
_symmetry.space_group_name_H-M   'P 1'
#
loop_
_entity.id
_entity.type
_entity.pdbx_description
1 polymer ?
#
loop_
_entity_poly.entity_id
_entity_poly.type
_entity_poly.pdbx_seq_one_letter_code
_entity_poly.pdbx_strand_id
1 'polypeptide(L)' 'MKKQKWKADEMEIAINYRAMRIAFVFSNIALLAYCIYEYVALKRLPTIPFAIFLAQQVLFFISKVFITSKMTKESDDEE' A
#
# COMPACT_ATOMS: atom_id res chain seq x y z
N MET A 1 -21.96 -1.64 27.23
CA MET A 1 -21.87 -0.60 26.16
C MET A 1 -20.45 -0.25 25.71
N LYS A 2 -19.44 -0.08 26.59
CA LYS A 2 -18.07 0.25 26.14
C LYS A 2 -17.49 -0.75 25.11
N LYS A 3 -17.58 -2.07 25.34
CA LYS A 3 -17.02 -3.10 24.43
C LYS A 3 -17.59 -3.09 22.99
N GLN A 4 -18.81 -2.58 22.77
CA GLN A 4 -19.38 -2.48 21.42
C GLN A 4 -18.80 -1.32 20.61
N LYS A 5 -18.47 -0.19 21.25
CA LYS A 5 -17.77 0.92 20.59
C LYS A 5 -16.38 0.51 20.10
N TRP A 6 -15.62 -0.19 20.94
CA TRP A 6 -14.30 -0.71 20.56
C TRP A 6 -14.35 -1.66 19.36
N LYS A 7 -15.34 -2.56 19.32
CA LYS A 7 -15.56 -3.44 18.16
C LYS A 7 -15.98 -2.70 16.89
N ALA A 8 -16.72 -1.60 17.02
CA ALA A 8 -17.10 -0.77 15.88
C ALA A 8 -15.87 0.00 15.35
N ASP A 9 -15.05 0.57 16.23
CA ASP A 9 -13.82 1.28 15.86
C ASP A 9 -12.81 0.33 15.17
N GLU A 10 -12.65 -0.90 15.68
CA GLU A 10 -11.83 -1.93 15.03
C GLU A 10 -12.34 -2.29 13.62
N MET A 11 -13.66 -2.37 13.45
CA MET A 11 -14.30 -2.66 12.17
C MET A 11 -14.08 -1.52 11.17
N GLU A 12 -14.22 -0.26 11.60
CA GLU A 12 -13.96 0.92 10.77
C GLU A 12 -12.50 0.98 10.33
N ILE A 13 -11.55 0.73 11.24
CA ILE A 13 -10.11 0.67 10.93
C ILE A 13 -9.82 -0.41 9.90
N ALA A 14 -10.42 -1.61 10.04
CA ALA A 14 -10.22 -2.71 9.10
C ALA A 14 -10.77 -2.40 7.70
N ILE A 15 -11.95 -1.77 7.62
CA ILE A 15 -12.54 -1.32 6.35
C ILE A 15 -11.65 -0.26 5.71
N ASN A 16 -11.22 0.74 6.49
CA ASN A 16 -10.40 1.84 5.98
C ASN A 16 -9.04 1.34 5.47
N TYR A 17 -8.42 0.38 6.17
CA TYR A 17 -7.20 -0.26 5.72
C TYR A 17 -7.38 -1.04 4.41
N ARG A 18 -8.50 -1.77 4.25
CA ARG A 18 -8.81 -2.48 3.01
C ARG A 18 -9.05 -1.49 1.86
N ALA A 19 -9.79 -0.42 2.10
CA ALA A 19 -10.04 0.64 1.12
C ALA A 19 -8.72 1.32 0.70
N MET A 20 -7.86 1.65 1.65
CA MET A 20 -6.53 2.23 1.39
C MET A 20 -5.68 1.31 0.51
N ARG A 21 -5.70 0.00 0.74
CA ARG A 21 -4.97 -0.97 -0.10
C ARG A 21 -5.48 -0.98 -1.55
N ILE A 22 -6.80 -0.92 -1.75
CA ILE A 22 -7.39 -0.87 -3.10
C ILE A 22 -7.03 0.45 -3.79
N ALA A 23 -7.16 1.58 -3.08
CA ALA A 23 -6.78 2.90 -3.59
C ALA A 23 -5.29 2.94 -4.00
N PHE A 24 -4.42 2.32 -3.21
CA PHE A 24 -3.00 2.20 -3.52
C PHE A 24 -2.72 1.39 -4.79
N VAL A 25 -3.42 0.27 -5.00
CA VAL A 25 -3.28 -0.52 -6.24
C VAL A 25 -3.77 0.29 -7.44
N PHE A 26 -4.93 0.95 -7.30
CA PHE A 26 -5.48 1.80 -8.35
C PHE A 26 -4.53 2.95 -8.70
N SER A 27 -3.96 3.64 -7.70
CA SER A 27 -3.02 4.73 -7.94
C SER A 27 -1.76 4.26 -8.67
N ASN A 28 -1.23 3.08 -8.32
CA ASN A 28 -0.07 2.51 -9.01
C ASN A 28 -0.36 2.20 -10.49
N ILE A 29 -1.52 1.61 -10.78
CA ILE A 29 -1.92 1.29 -12.16
C ILE A 29 -2.09 2.58 -12.98
N ALA A 30 -2.75 3.59 -12.41
CA ALA A 30 -2.94 4.88 -13.07
C ALA A 30 -1.61 5.58 -13.34
N LEU A 31 -0.69 5.60 -12.38
CA LEU A 31 0.64 6.20 -12.55
C LEU A 31 1.47 5.45 -13.59
N LEU A 32 1.40 4.12 -13.59
CA LEU A 32 2.09 3.29 -14.57
C LEU A 32 1.55 3.55 -15.99
N ALA A 33 0.22 3.59 -16.15
CA ALA A 33 -0.42 3.91 -17.42
C ALA A 33 -0.02 5.32 -17.92
N TYR A 34 0.07 6.29 -17.01
CA TYR A 34 0.53 7.64 -17.34
C TYR A 34 1.99 7.65 -17.81
N CYS A 35 2.87 6.94 -17.09
CA CYS A 35 4.28 6.81 -17.50
C CYS A 35 4.43 6.14 -18.87
N ILE A 36 3.64 5.10 -19.14
CA ILE A 36 3.63 4.42 -20.44
C ILE A 36 3.13 5.37 -21.54
N TYR A 37 2.03 6.09 -21.29
CA TYR A 37 1.48 7.04 -22.25
C TYR A 37 2.48 8.12 -22.62
N GLU A 38 3.11 8.78 -21.65
CA GLU A 38 4.12 9.81 -21.93
C GLU A 38 5.34 9.22 -22.64
N TYR A 39 5.79 8.02 -22.25
CA TYR A 39 6.92 7.39 -22.90
C TYR A 39 6.64 7.10 -24.38
N VAL A 40 5.44 6.63 -24.71
CA VAL A 40 5.05 6.33 -26.09
C VAL A 40 4.78 7.61 -26.90
N ALA A 41 4.08 8.59 -26.31
CA ALA A 41 3.64 9.80 -27.02
C ALA A 41 4.77 10.84 -27.17
N LEU A 42 5.55 11.05 -26.12
CA LEU A 42 6.55 12.13 -26.03
C LEU A 42 7.99 11.62 -26.13
N LYS A 43 8.21 10.29 -26.14
CA LYS A 43 9.54 9.64 -26.10
C LYS A 43 10.42 10.12 -24.95
N ARG A 44 9.79 10.62 -23.88
CA ARG A 44 10.45 11.09 -22.67
C ARG A 44 9.91 10.29 -21.50
N LEU A 45 10.81 9.95 -20.58
CA LEU A 45 10.41 9.35 -19.32
C LEU A 45 10.02 10.47 -18.36
N PRO A 46 8.77 10.50 -17.85
CA PRO A 46 8.39 11.41 -16.77
C PRO A 46 9.16 11.06 -15.50
N THR A 47 10.30 11.72 -15.28
CA THR A 47 11.18 11.44 -14.13
C THR A 47 10.48 11.63 -12.79
N ILE A 48 9.63 12.65 -12.66
CA ILE A 48 8.90 12.92 -11.41
C ILE A 48 7.84 11.83 -11.15
N PRO A 49 6.86 11.57 -12.05
CA PRO A 49 5.91 10.47 -11.89
C PRO A 49 6.57 9.10 -11.68
N PHE A 50 7.66 8.82 -12.39
CA PHE A 50 8.39 7.57 -12.24
C PHE A 50 9.07 7.46 -10.86
N ALA A 51 9.65 8.54 -10.34
CA ALA A 51 10.20 8.57 -8.98
C ALA A 51 9.11 8.34 -7.91
N ILE A 52 7.91 8.91 -8.10
CA ILE A 52 6.77 8.68 -7.22
C ILE A 52 6.35 7.20 -7.26
N PHE A 53 6.27 6.61 -8.46
CA PHE A 53 5.96 5.19 -8.61
C PHE A 53 6.97 4.31 -7.87
N LEU A 54 8.27 4.58 -8.01
CA LEU A 54 9.32 3.84 -7.30
C LEU A 54 9.20 3.99 -5.78
N ALA A 55 8.96 5.20 -5.27
CA ALA A 55 8.77 5.45 -3.85
C ALA A 55 7.57 4.66 -3.28
N GLN A 56 6.46 4.59 -4.03
CA GLN A 56 5.31 3.79 -3.67
C GLN A 56 5.67 2.29 -3.55
N GLN A 57 6.44 1.74 -4.49
CA GLN A 57 6.88 0.35 -4.44
C GLN A 57 7.78 0.05 -3.22
N VAL A 58 8.70 0.96 -2.89
CA VAL A 58 9.56 0.83 -1.70
C VAL A 58 8.72 0.82 -0.42
N LEU A 59 7.75 1.74 -0.30
CA LEU A 59 6.84 1.79 0.86
C LEU A 59 6.00 0.52 0.99
N PHE A 60 5.55 -0.04 -0.13
CA PHE A 60 4.84 -1.31 -0.14
C PHE A 60 5.72 -2.46 0.34
N PHE A 61 6.97 -2.52 -0.15
CA PHE A 61 7.92 -3.55 0.25
C PHE A 61 8.25 -3.48 1.74
N ILE A 62 8.54 -2.28 2.26
CA ILE A 62 8.77 -2.05 3.69
C ILE A 62 7.55 -2.49 4.51
N SER A 63 6.35 -2.09 4.09
CA SER A 63 5.11 -2.46 4.79
C SER A 63 4.92 -3.98 4.82
N LYS A 64 5.21 -4.66 3.70
CA LYS A 64 5.12 -6.12 3.61
C LYS A 64 6.14 -6.80 4.50
N VAL A 65 7.40 -6.35 4.49
CA VAL A 65 8.47 -6.89 5.34
C VAL A 65 8.14 -6.67 6.82
N PHE A 66 7.65 -5.49 7.20
CA PHE A 66 7.29 -5.18 8.58
C PHE A 66 6.15 -6.07 9.10
N ILE A 67 5.09 -6.25 8.30
CA ILE A 67 3.97 -7.14 8.66
C ILE A 67 4.45 -8.60 8.76
N THR A 68 5.23 -9.06 7.77
CA THR A 68 5.74 -10.44 7.74
C THR A 68 6.66 -10.70 8.93
N SER A 69 7.59 -9.79 9.23
CA SER A 69 8.50 -9.89 10.37
C SER A 69 7.77 -9.87 11.71
N LYS A 70 6.67 -9.13 11.83
CA LYS A 70 5.84 -9.14 13.05
C LYS A 70 5.15 -10.49 13.25
N MET A 71 4.62 -11.09 12.19
CA MET A 71 4.00 -12.42 12.26
C MET A 71 5.00 -13.54 12.58
N THR A 72 6.24 -13.46 12.07
CA THR A 72 7.29 -14.45 12.39
C THR A 72 7.78 -14.35 13.83
N LYS A 73 7.77 -13.15 14.42
CA LYS A 73 8.11 -12.96 15.84
C LYS A 73 7.06 -13.51 16.79
N GLU A 74 5.78 -13.36 16.44
CA GLU A 74 4.66 -13.86 17.25
C GLU A 74 4.64 -15.41 17.27
N SER A 75 5.13 -16.07 16.22
CA SER A 75 5.28 -17.54 16.18
C SER A 75 6.47 -18.08 16.97
N ASP A 76 7.54 -17.30 17.18
CA ASP A 76 8.69 -17.74 18.00
C ASP A 76 8.42 -17.59 19.51
N ASP A 77 7.49 -16.71 19.91
CA ASP A 77 7.11 -16.51 21.31
C ASP A 77 6.05 -17.53 21.82
N GLU A 78 5.48 -18.36 20.92
CA GLU A 78 4.51 -19.41 21.24
C GLU A 78 5.11 -20.84 21.33
N GLU A 79 6.42 -21.01 21.12
CA GLU A 79 7.17 -22.27 21.38
C GLU A 79 7.96 -22.22 22.70
#